data_AF-A0A932DZY1-F1
#
_entry.id   AF-A0A932DZY1-F1
#
_cell.length_a   1.000
_cell.length_b   1.000
_cell.length_c   1.000
_cell.angle_alpha   90.00
_cell.angle_beta   90.00
_cell.angle_gamma   90.00
#
_symmetry.space_group_name_H-M   'P 1'
#
loop_
_entity.id
_entity.type
_entity.pdbx_description
1 polymer ?
#
loop_
_entity_poly.entity_id
_entity_poly.type
_entity_poly.pdbx_seq_one_letter_code
_entity_poly.pdbx_strand_id
1 'polypeptide(L)'
;MMPDIKTSEVVFFLGAGASVAAGVPDTYAFVDEYIKSIQDPIKKETIEKIVQTLKEWKYSNVDIELLLETLTKLDNKEREPLLQFYKNGNFVLEGNSEKKPLISGLRDFIKTKAIVSEDKIQYLRPLLDFVEEYETLDIISLNYDICIEQFCNVHKLSYQDGFDIYWNPKIFASEHNDIRLYKLHGSVMWYESDKGGYIKLPVKSEASELQLITGEKAKTLMLYPMQKWEYAEPLLELLVLIKHHLETCKYLIVVGYSFRDDHIRKILWDAARRNKELHLILVDPNAWSIYAEKLKYYDINEGNLSSLNGRVICLSDKFEEILLRLKNVYIKNLQEALKRETSQRQAEIGGQKTNWSSTLKLFSEAGHIEKVESLLKIANKNELGEEYQRNYEILELRFVLAVNFSVYGEETIAKKYIEEFNKFLYEIVVNRIHVKIIERFASIEIHFNYIQNNLNPNCNFCIKGEAFGKYIEALNGICETKKGKNKFLESVTKELKDLKDYIQPFIFMQDGINIRNYCKLRNDQIRDVQQFENECKNLLENFSDDKHEKIAFRVKEIEKSILKKIISIKT
;
A
#
# COMPACT_ATOMS: atom_id res chain seq x y z
N MET A 1 24.72 5.62 -29.33
CA MET A 1 25.14 6.52 -28.22
C MET A 1 23.87 6.87 -27.48
N MET A 2 23.74 6.50 -26.21
CA MET A 2 22.51 6.80 -25.47
C MET A 2 22.35 8.32 -25.38
N PRO A 3 21.14 8.85 -25.58
CA PRO A 3 20.90 10.26 -25.32
C PRO A 3 21.24 10.59 -23.85
N ASP A 4 21.85 11.76 -23.63
CA ASP A 4 22.15 12.26 -22.29
C ASP A 4 20.84 12.76 -21.65
N ILE A 5 20.17 11.87 -20.92
CA ILE A 5 18.84 12.10 -20.35
C ILE A 5 19.02 12.45 -18.88
N LYS A 6 18.65 13.68 -18.49
CA LYS A 6 18.56 14.07 -17.07
C LYS A 6 17.57 13.15 -16.36
N THR A 7 18.01 12.42 -15.35
CA THR A 7 17.20 11.42 -14.64
C THR A 7 16.37 12.04 -13.53
N SER A 8 15.16 11.53 -13.31
CA SER A 8 14.26 12.01 -12.26
C SER A 8 14.58 11.35 -10.93
N GLU A 9 14.48 12.11 -9.83
CA GLU A 9 14.62 11.55 -8.48
C GLU A 9 13.49 10.55 -8.16
N VAL A 10 12.30 10.83 -8.68
CA VAL A 10 11.09 10.00 -8.54
C VAL A 10 10.70 9.43 -9.89
N VAL A 11 10.46 8.12 -9.95
CA VAL A 11 10.01 7.41 -11.15
C VAL A 11 8.76 6.60 -10.82
N PHE A 12 7.73 6.66 -11.67
CA PHE A 12 6.57 5.79 -11.57
C PHE A 12 6.75 4.53 -12.41
N PHE A 13 6.30 3.39 -11.90
CA PHE A 13 6.26 2.11 -12.60
C PHE A 13 4.83 1.54 -12.50
N LEU A 14 4.11 1.56 -13.60
CA LEU A 14 2.68 1.24 -13.67
C LEU A 14 2.48 -0.16 -14.24
N GLY A 15 1.86 -1.03 -13.44
CA GLY A 15 1.30 -2.31 -13.88
C GLY A 15 -0.22 -2.23 -14.08
N ALA A 16 -0.84 -3.35 -14.41
CA ALA A 16 -2.25 -3.40 -14.81
C ALA A 16 -3.20 -2.83 -13.74
N GLY A 17 -2.87 -2.97 -12.46
CA GLY A 17 -3.67 -2.42 -11.36
C GLY A 17 -3.76 -0.88 -11.36
N ALA A 18 -2.82 -0.18 -11.99
CA ALA A 18 -2.83 1.29 -12.07
C ALA A 18 -3.98 1.85 -12.92
N SER A 19 -4.52 1.05 -13.85
CA SER A 19 -5.56 1.46 -14.79
C SER A 19 -6.96 0.95 -14.41
N VAL A 20 -7.09 0.19 -13.33
CA VAL A 20 -8.36 -0.38 -12.86
C VAL A 20 -9.37 0.71 -12.50
N ALA A 21 -8.93 1.80 -11.87
CA ALA A 21 -9.77 2.96 -11.58
C ALA A 21 -10.33 3.63 -12.85
N ALA A 22 -9.65 3.47 -13.99
CA ALA A 22 -10.10 3.94 -15.29
C ALA A 22 -11.07 2.96 -15.99
N GLY A 23 -11.43 1.84 -15.34
CA GLY A 23 -12.27 0.79 -15.90
C GLY A 23 -11.55 -0.13 -16.90
N VAL A 24 -10.22 -0.09 -16.96
CA VAL A 24 -9.41 -1.09 -17.68
C VAL A 24 -9.30 -2.33 -16.79
N PRO A 25 -9.71 -3.53 -17.24
CA PRO A 25 -9.60 -4.74 -16.43
C PRO A 25 -8.14 -5.04 -16.08
N ASP A 26 -7.90 -5.68 -14.93
CA ASP A 26 -6.59 -6.29 -14.70
C ASP A 26 -6.37 -7.48 -15.65
N THR A 27 -5.14 -7.99 -15.70
CA THR A 27 -4.75 -9.03 -16.67
C THR A 27 -5.56 -10.34 -16.55
N TYR A 28 -6.10 -10.68 -15.38
CA TYR A 28 -6.91 -11.89 -15.20
C TYR A 28 -8.37 -11.60 -15.56
N ALA A 29 -8.90 -10.45 -15.10
CA ALA A 29 -10.24 -9.99 -15.43
C ALA A 29 -10.41 -9.81 -16.95
N PHE A 30 -9.35 -9.44 -17.68
CA PHE A 30 -9.34 -9.38 -19.14
C PHE A 30 -9.76 -10.70 -19.80
N VAL A 31 -9.29 -11.85 -19.29
CA VAL A 31 -9.62 -13.16 -19.85
C VAL A 31 -11.09 -13.49 -19.61
N ASP A 32 -11.57 -13.26 -18.38
CA ASP A 32 -12.96 -13.53 -18.00
C ASP A 32 -13.94 -12.64 -18.77
N GLU A 33 -13.62 -11.36 -18.94
CA GLU A 33 -14.43 -10.43 -19.74
C GLU A 33 -14.38 -10.74 -21.23
N TYR A 34 -13.22 -11.16 -21.76
CA TYR A 34 -13.10 -11.56 -23.16
C TYR A 34 -14.01 -12.74 -23.45
N ILE A 35 -13.94 -13.81 -22.67
CA ILE A 35 -14.79 -15.00 -22.83
C ILE A 35 -16.28 -14.64 -22.80
N LYS A 36 -16.68 -13.73 -21.90
CA LYS A 36 -18.07 -13.23 -21.83
C LYS A 36 -18.48 -12.41 -23.04
N SER A 37 -17.55 -11.70 -23.67
CA SER A 37 -17.82 -10.86 -24.85
C SER A 37 -18.02 -11.65 -26.14
N ILE A 38 -17.46 -12.87 -26.24
CA ILE A 38 -17.53 -13.69 -27.46
C ILE A 38 -18.97 -14.15 -27.72
N GLN A 39 -19.54 -13.67 -28.83
CA GLN A 39 -20.91 -14.03 -29.25
C GLN A 39 -20.98 -15.37 -30.01
N ASP A 40 -19.91 -15.75 -30.70
CA ASP A 40 -19.84 -17.01 -31.46
C ASP A 40 -19.65 -18.19 -30.48
N PRO A 41 -20.64 -19.10 -30.34
CA PRO A 41 -20.58 -20.19 -29.37
C PRO A 41 -19.39 -21.12 -29.60
N ILE A 42 -18.99 -21.31 -30.86
CA ILE A 42 -17.91 -22.22 -31.23
C ILE A 42 -16.56 -21.62 -30.85
N LYS A 43 -16.36 -20.32 -31.12
CA LYS A 43 -15.15 -19.61 -30.69
C LYS A 43 -15.06 -19.58 -29.18
N LYS A 44 -16.19 -19.33 -28.50
CA LYS A 44 -16.26 -19.28 -27.05
C LYS A 44 -15.85 -20.62 -26.43
N GLU A 45 -16.45 -21.72 -26.88
CA GLU A 45 -16.09 -23.08 -26.43
C GLU A 45 -14.60 -23.39 -26.67
N THR A 46 -14.05 -22.94 -27.79
CA THR A 46 -12.63 -23.11 -28.11
C THR A 46 -11.72 -22.38 -27.12
N ILE A 47 -11.99 -21.10 -26.84
CA ILE A 47 -11.22 -20.30 -25.87
C ILE A 47 -11.39 -20.87 -24.46
N GLU A 48 -12.60 -21.25 -24.06
CA GLU A 48 -12.87 -21.87 -22.76
C GLU A 48 -12.06 -23.17 -22.59
N LYS A 49 -11.99 -24.01 -23.63
CA LYS A 49 -11.18 -25.23 -23.62
C LYS A 49 -9.68 -24.95 -23.51
N ILE A 50 -9.18 -23.92 -24.20
CA ILE A 50 -7.77 -23.49 -24.09
C ILE A 50 -7.47 -23.03 -22.67
N VAL A 51 -8.31 -22.14 -22.12
CA VAL A 51 -8.14 -21.62 -20.76
C VAL A 51 -8.22 -22.74 -19.73
N GLN A 52 -9.15 -23.68 -19.87
CA GLN A 52 -9.25 -24.84 -18.99
C GLN A 52 -8.00 -25.72 -19.06
N THR A 53 -7.47 -25.97 -20.26
CA THR A 53 -6.23 -26.75 -20.45
C THR A 53 -5.03 -26.07 -19.78
N LEU A 54 -4.91 -24.74 -19.91
CA LEU A 54 -3.85 -23.97 -19.26
C LEU A 54 -3.98 -24.00 -17.73
N LYS A 55 -5.21 -23.95 -17.20
CA LYS A 55 -5.48 -24.08 -15.76
C LYS A 55 -5.06 -25.43 -15.22
N GLU A 56 -5.40 -26.51 -15.92
CA GLU A 56 -5.03 -27.88 -15.55
C GLU A 56 -3.53 -28.15 -15.61
N TRP A 57 -2.81 -27.49 -16.52
CA TRP A 57 -1.38 -27.73 -16.70
C TRP A 57 -0.54 -27.30 -15.50
N LYS A 58 -0.64 -26.04 -15.08
CA LYS A 58 0.18 -25.50 -13.97
C LYS A 58 -0.25 -24.13 -13.43
N TYR A 59 -1.34 -23.55 -13.93
CA TYR A 59 -1.72 -22.19 -13.59
C TYR A 59 -3.03 -22.17 -12.80
N SER A 60 -3.02 -21.58 -11.61
CA SER A 60 -4.27 -21.39 -10.85
C SER A 60 -5.24 -20.47 -11.60
N ASN A 61 -4.71 -19.46 -12.30
CA ASN A 61 -5.43 -18.53 -13.16
C ASN A 61 -4.65 -18.25 -14.45
N VAL A 62 -5.36 -17.97 -15.53
CA VAL A 62 -4.79 -17.60 -16.83
C VAL A 62 -4.94 -16.10 -17.00
N ASP A 63 -3.84 -15.41 -17.25
CA ASP A 63 -3.86 -14.00 -17.60
C ASP A 63 -3.88 -13.78 -19.12
N ILE A 64 -4.16 -12.55 -19.51
CA ILE A 64 -4.28 -12.11 -20.89
C ILE A 64 -3.01 -12.34 -21.70
N GLU A 65 -1.84 -12.23 -21.06
CA GLU A 65 -0.55 -12.34 -21.72
C GLU A 65 -0.25 -13.81 -22.06
N LEU A 66 -0.44 -14.71 -21.10
CA LEU A 66 -0.36 -16.16 -21.31
C LEU A 66 -1.38 -16.63 -22.35
N LEU A 67 -2.59 -16.07 -22.35
CA LEU A 67 -3.61 -16.41 -23.34
C LEU A 67 -3.18 -15.96 -24.74
N LEU A 68 -2.73 -14.71 -24.92
CA LEU A 68 -2.31 -14.27 -26.25
C LEU A 68 -1.08 -15.02 -26.74
N GLU A 69 -0.12 -15.30 -25.85
CA GLU A 69 1.04 -16.12 -26.17
C GLU A 69 0.62 -17.50 -26.67
N THR A 70 -0.27 -18.16 -25.92
CA THR A 70 -0.78 -19.49 -26.28
C THR A 70 -1.48 -19.46 -27.62
N LEU A 71 -2.36 -18.48 -27.86
CA LEU A 71 -3.03 -18.33 -29.15
C LEU A 71 -2.03 -18.09 -30.29
N THR A 72 -0.97 -17.31 -30.05
CA THR A 72 0.09 -17.04 -31.04
C THR A 72 0.91 -18.29 -31.38
N LYS A 73 1.25 -19.11 -30.39
CA LYS A 73 1.92 -20.40 -30.59
C LYS A 73 1.01 -21.40 -31.32
N LEU A 74 -0.29 -21.40 -31.01
CA LEU A 74 -1.26 -22.26 -31.68
C LEU A 74 -1.45 -21.89 -33.16
N ASP A 75 -1.47 -20.59 -33.49
CA ASP A 75 -1.56 -20.10 -34.88
C ASP A 75 -0.29 -20.43 -35.68
N ASN A 76 0.87 -20.46 -35.02
CA ASN A 76 2.16 -20.83 -35.62
C ASN A 76 2.57 -22.29 -35.39
N LYS A 77 1.64 -23.17 -34.96
CA LYS A 77 1.95 -24.53 -34.50
C LYS A 77 2.77 -25.35 -35.51
N GLU A 78 2.54 -25.17 -36.80
CA GLU A 78 3.26 -25.90 -37.86
C GLU A 78 4.77 -25.61 -37.87
N ARG A 79 5.17 -24.45 -37.33
CA ARG A 79 6.57 -24.02 -37.20
C ARG A 79 7.20 -24.42 -35.86
N GLU A 80 6.42 -24.93 -34.91
CA GLU A 80 6.91 -25.29 -33.58
C GLU A 80 7.76 -26.56 -33.64
N PRO A 81 9.09 -26.48 -33.43
CA PRO A 81 9.97 -27.64 -33.59
C PRO A 81 9.62 -28.77 -32.64
N LEU A 82 9.10 -28.44 -31.45
CA LEU A 82 8.68 -29.42 -30.45
C LEU A 82 7.62 -30.39 -31.00
N LEU A 83 6.69 -29.93 -31.84
CA LEU A 83 5.65 -30.79 -32.39
C LEU A 83 6.20 -31.85 -33.35
N GLN A 84 7.39 -31.64 -33.93
CA GLN A 84 8.06 -32.62 -34.79
C GLN A 84 8.55 -33.86 -34.02
N PHE A 85 8.71 -33.74 -32.69
CA PHE A 85 9.16 -34.84 -31.83
C PHE A 85 8.02 -35.70 -31.27
N TYR A 86 6.75 -35.30 -31.49
CA TYR A 86 5.58 -36.06 -31.07
C TYR A 86 4.94 -36.75 -32.28
N LYS A 87 5.21 -38.06 -32.46
CA LYS A 87 4.49 -38.89 -33.43
C LYS A 87 3.20 -39.43 -32.80
N ASN A 88 2.06 -39.27 -33.49
CA ASN A 88 0.73 -39.78 -33.12
C ASN A 88 0.04 -39.08 -31.93
N GLY A 89 0.45 -37.86 -31.57
CA GLY A 89 -0.29 -37.08 -30.56
C GLY A 89 -1.60 -36.55 -31.13
N ASN A 90 -2.74 -37.03 -30.65
CA ASN A 90 -4.03 -36.40 -30.97
C ASN A 90 -4.02 -34.97 -30.44
N PHE A 91 -4.28 -34.01 -31.31
CA PHE A 91 -4.31 -32.61 -30.92
C PHE A 91 -5.55 -32.39 -30.03
N VAL A 92 -5.38 -31.93 -28.79
CA VAL A 92 -6.51 -31.79 -27.82
C VAL A 92 -7.63 -30.86 -28.34
N LEU A 93 -7.29 -29.99 -29.31
CA LEU A 93 -8.20 -29.08 -30.00
C LEU A 93 -8.49 -29.54 -31.45
N GLU A 94 -8.45 -30.84 -31.74
CA GLU A 94 -8.81 -31.42 -33.05
C GLU A 94 -10.22 -30.94 -33.46
N GLY A 95 -10.37 -30.36 -34.64
CA GLY A 95 -11.61 -29.71 -35.12
C GLY A 95 -11.85 -28.27 -34.64
N ASN A 96 -11.07 -27.75 -33.68
CA ASN A 96 -11.17 -26.37 -33.17
C ASN A 96 -9.97 -25.47 -33.55
N SER A 97 -8.83 -26.03 -33.97
CA SER A 97 -7.65 -25.23 -34.39
C SER A 97 -7.74 -24.54 -35.74
N GLU A 98 -8.63 -24.97 -36.64
CA GLU A 98 -8.68 -24.46 -38.01
C GLU A 98 -9.59 -23.22 -38.17
N LYS A 99 -10.17 -22.74 -37.07
CA LYS A 99 -11.14 -21.65 -37.08
C LYS A 99 -10.39 -20.32 -36.92
N LYS A 100 -10.20 -19.62 -38.05
CA LYS A 100 -9.94 -18.17 -38.28
C LYS A 100 -9.49 -17.31 -37.06
N PRO A 101 -8.55 -16.37 -37.24
CA PRO A 101 -7.60 -15.96 -36.19
C PRO A 101 -8.26 -15.56 -34.86
N LEU A 102 -8.16 -16.45 -33.87
CA LEU A 102 -8.60 -16.22 -32.49
C LEU A 102 -7.84 -15.07 -31.82
N ILE A 103 -6.61 -14.81 -32.28
CA ILE A 103 -5.74 -13.73 -31.83
C ILE A 103 -6.34 -12.36 -32.17
N SER A 104 -6.91 -12.20 -33.36
CA SER A 104 -7.45 -10.91 -33.82
C SER A 104 -8.57 -10.42 -32.91
N GLY A 105 -9.52 -11.30 -32.57
CA GLY A 105 -10.60 -10.98 -31.65
C GLY A 105 -10.12 -10.59 -30.25
N LEU A 106 -9.05 -11.24 -29.76
CA LEU A 106 -8.46 -10.88 -28.47
C LEU A 106 -7.75 -9.52 -28.52
N ARG A 107 -6.98 -9.24 -29.57
CA ARG A 107 -6.32 -7.94 -29.75
C ARG A 107 -7.31 -6.80 -29.90
N ASP A 108 -8.36 -7.01 -30.70
CA ASP A 108 -9.45 -6.04 -30.87
C ASP A 108 -10.12 -5.78 -29.51
N PHE A 109 -10.42 -6.84 -28.75
CA PHE A 109 -11.00 -6.72 -27.42
C PHE A 109 -10.09 -5.93 -26.45
N ILE A 110 -8.79 -6.26 -26.39
CA ILE A 110 -7.82 -5.50 -25.58
C ILE A 110 -7.87 -4.02 -25.99
N LYS A 111 -7.83 -3.74 -27.29
CA LYS A 111 -7.86 -2.38 -27.83
C LYS A 111 -9.11 -1.61 -27.39
N THR A 112 -10.29 -2.23 -27.44
CA THR A 112 -11.54 -1.58 -27.02
C THR A 112 -11.53 -1.17 -25.55
N LYS A 113 -10.90 -1.97 -24.68
CA LYS A 113 -10.84 -1.71 -23.23
C LYS A 113 -9.73 -0.74 -22.85
N ALA A 114 -8.63 -0.76 -23.60
CA ALA A 114 -7.44 0.03 -23.39
C ALA A 114 -7.56 1.47 -23.95
N ILE A 115 -8.53 1.74 -24.82
CA ILE A 115 -8.91 3.11 -25.21
C ILE A 115 -9.83 3.70 -24.13
N VAL A 116 -9.24 4.51 -23.26
CA VAL A 116 -9.90 5.11 -22.10
C VAL A 116 -10.44 6.51 -22.43
N SER A 117 -11.60 6.85 -21.89
CA SER A 117 -12.23 8.18 -22.05
C SER A 117 -11.75 9.18 -20.98
N GLU A 118 -11.82 10.47 -21.29
CA GLU A 118 -11.32 11.56 -20.43
C GLU A 118 -11.97 11.60 -19.03
N ASP A 119 -13.23 11.20 -18.90
CA ASP A 119 -13.98 11.20 -17.64
C ASP A 119 -13.44 10.18 -16.63
N LYS A 120 -12.71 9.17 -17.13
CA LYS A 120 -12.20 8.06 -16.32
C LYS A 120 -10.77 8.27 -15.79
N ILE A 121 -10.07 9.33 -16.21
CA ILE A 121 -8.69 9.60 -15.78
C ILE A 121 -8.59 10.60 -14.63
N GLN A 122 -9.71 11.04 -14.05
CA GLN A 122 -9.73 12.06 -13.00
C GLN A 122 -8.90 11.68 -11.76
N TYR A 123 -8.81 10.38 -11.45
CA TYR A 123 -8.01 9.89 -10.33
C TYR A 123 -6.50 10.17 -10.50
N LEU A 124 -6.01 10.36 -11.73
CA LEU A 124 -4.61 10.69 -12.04
C LEU A 124 -4.26 12.17 -11.80
N ARG A 125 -5.25 13.04 -11.54
CA ARG A 125 -5.04 14.47 -11.29
C ARG A 125 -3.88 14.79 -10.32
N PRO A 126 -3.64 14.04 -9.22
CA PRO A 126 -2.54 14.39 -8.31
C PRO A 126 -1.14 14.17 -8.92
N LEU A 127 -1.00 13.56 -10.10
CA LEU A 127 0.26 13.53 -10.85
C LEU A 127 0.70 14.95 -11.28
N LEU A 128 -0.21 15.92 -11.38
CA LEU A 128 0.15 17.31 -11.66
C LEU A 128 1.12 17.88 -10.63
N ASP A 129 0.93 17.55 -9.35
CA ASP A 129 1.80 18.00 -8.27
C ASP A 129 3.22 17.44 -8.43
N PHE A 130 3.37 16.25 -9.05
CA PHE A 130 4.68 15.67 -9.35
C PHE A 130 5.33 16.35 -10.55
N VAL A 131 4.56 16.62 -11.61
CA VAL A 131 5.05 17.37 -12.79
C VAL A 131 5.56 18.75 -12.38
N GLU A 132 4.80 19.47 -11.54
CA GLU A 132 5.18 20.81 -11.06
C GLU A 132 6.47 20.81 -10.22
N GLU A 133 6.71 19.76 -9.41
CA GLU A 133 7.88 19.70 -8.53
C GLU A 133 9.15 19.21 -9.23
N TYR A 134 9.03 18.24 -10.14
CA TYR A 134 10.19 17.57 -10.73
C TYR A 134 10.55 18.09 -12.14
N GLU A 135 9.80 19.05 -12.69
CA GLU A 135 9.87 19.58 -14.06
C GLU A 135 9.54 18.55 -15.15
N THR A 136 10.13 17.36 -15.08
CA THR A 136 9.88 16.22 -15.96
C THR A 136 9.62 14.98 -15.10
N LEU A 137 8.50 14.30 -15.35
CA LEU A 137 8.15 13.05 -14.66
C LEU A 137 8.40 11.84 -15.55
N ASP A 138 9.21 10.91 -15.05
CA ASP A 138 9.43 9.61 -15.70
C ASP A 138 8.36 8.60 -15.28
N ILE A 139 7.68 8.04 -16.27
CA ILE A 139 6.66 7.00 -16.09
C ILE A 139 7.02 5.80 -16.94
N ILE A 140 7.28 4.68 -16.29
CA ILE A 140 7.43 3.37 -16.91
C ILE A 140 6.07 2.67 -16.81
N SER A 141 5.60 2.07 -17.90
CA SER A 141 4.32 1.36 -17.94
C SER A 141 4.46 0.01 -18.63
N LEU A 142 3.81 -1.00 -18.05
CA LEU A 142 3.58 -2.30 -18.68
C LEU A 142 2.19 -2.40 -19.32
N ASN A 143 1.41 -1.32 -19.27
CA ASN A 143 0.02 -1.35 -19.70
C ASN A 143 -0.12 -0.95 -21.17
N TYR A 144 -1.05 -1.62 -21.87
CA TYR A 144 -1.37 -1.31 -23.27
C TYR A 144 -2.22 -0.03 -23.42
N ASP A 145 -2.93 0.38 -22.36
CA ASP A 145 -3.90 1.48 -22.36
C ASP A 145 -3.32 2.88 -22.53
N ILE A 146 -4.20 3.85 -22.79
CA ILE A 146 -3.82 5.24 -23.06
C ILE A 146 -4.06 6.19 -21.87
N CYS A 147 -4.12 5.70 -20.62
CA CYS A 147 -4.51 6.53 -19.47
C CYS A 147 -3.59 7.74 -19.29
N ILE A 148 -2.28 7.56 -19.44
CA ILE A 148 -1.29 8.64 -19.27
C ILE A 148 -1.34 9.61 -20.45
N GLU A 149 -1.46 9.09 -21.67
CA GLU A 149 -1.60 9.89 -22.89
C GLU A 149 -2.86 10.77 -22.82
N GLN A 150 -3.98 10.21 -22.34
CA GLN A 150 -5.23 10.96 -22.12
C GLN A 150 -5.09 11.99 -20.99
N PHE A 151 -4.45 11.63 -19.88
CA PHE A 151 -4.13 12.57 -18.81
C PHE A 151 -3.34 13.77 -19.32
N CYS A 152 -2.30 13.54 -20.13
CA CYS A 152 -1.50 14.61 -20.73
C CYS A 152 -2.36 15.50 -21.64
N ASN A 153 -3.21 14.90 -22.48
CA ASN A 153 -4.10 15.63 -23.38
C ASN A 153 -5.11 16.52 -22.62
N VAL A 154 -5.77 15.98 -21.59
CA VAL A 154 -6.77 16.72 -20.78
C VAL A 154 -6.12 17.88 -20.03
N HIS A 155 -4.91 17.69 -19.52
CA HIS A 155 -4.19 18.70 -18.73
C HIS A 155 -3.23 19.57 -19.54
N LYS A 156 -3.19 19.41 -20.87
CA LYS A 156 -2.33 20.15 -21.81
C LYS A 156 -0.83 20.03 -21.49
N LEU A 157 -0.41 18.84 -21.06
CA LEU A 157 0.99 18.52 -20.79
C LEU A 157 1.68 17.97 -22.05
N SER A 158 2.95 18.31 -22.24
CA SER A 158 3.79 17.68 -23.26
C SER A 158 4.26 16.31 -22.77
N TYR A 159 4.23 15.30 -23.64
CA TYR A 159 4.79 13.99 -23.30
C TYR A 159 5.55 13.37 -24.48
N GLN A 160 6.54 12.54 -24.16
CA GLN A 160 7.29 11.76 -25.15
C GLN A 160 7.23 10.28 -24.81
N ASP A 161 6.87 9.46 -25.81
CA ASP A 161 6.84 7.99 -25.71
C ASP A 161 7.81 7.31 -26.68
N GLY A 162 8.75 8.08 -27.25
CA GLY A 162 9.76 7.60 -28.19
C GLY A 162 9.28 7.57 -29.65
N PHE A 163 8.08 8.06 -29.96
CA PHE A 163 7.58 8.17 -31.33
C PHE A 163 7.37 9.61 -31.81
N ASP A 164 8.00 9.96 -32.95
CA ASP A 164 7.72 11.16 -33.76
C ASP A 164 7.07 10.77 -35.09
N ILE A 165 5.93 10.07 -34.99
CA ILE A 165 5.34 9.16 -36.00
C ILE A 165 6.08 7.82 -36.06
N TYR A 166 7.39 7.84 -36.30
CA TYR A 166 8.22 6.63 -36.32
C TYR A 166 8.95 6.47 -34.99
N TRP A 167 9.49 5.28 -34.73
CA TRP A 167 10.35 5.10 -33.55
C TRP A 167 11.60 5.98 -33.64
N ASN A 168 11.75 6.87 -32.67
CA ASN A 168 12.89 7.76 -32.51
C ASN A 168 13.19 7.97 -31.01
N PRO A 169 14.07 7.15 -30.41
CA PRO A 169 14.37 7.22 -28.97
C PRO A 169 15.04 8.54 -28.56
N LYS A 170 15.61 9.31 -29.51
CA LYS A 170 16.30 10.57 -29.20
C LYS A 170 15.37 11.64 -28.67
N ILE A 171 14.07 11.54 -28.97
CA ILE A 171 13.08 12.52 -28.51
C ILE A 171 12.88 12.47 -26.99
N PHE A 172 13.24 11.38 -26.31
CA PHE A 172 13.25 11.34 -24.84
C PHE A 172 14.22 12.36 -24.22
N ALA A 173 15.22 12.83 -24.99
CA ALA A 173 16.19 13.84 -24.58
C ALA A 173 15.73 15.27 -24.89
N SER A 174 14.56 15.46 -25.50
CA SER A 174 14.10 16.80 -25.86
C SER A 174 13.90 17.67 -24.61
N GLU A 175 14.27 18.94 -24.75
CA GLU A 175 14.02 19.95 -23.72
C GLU A 175 12.52 20.25 -23.66
N HIS A 176 11.99 20.52 -22.45
CA HIS A 176 10.57 20.85 -22.19
C HIS A 176 9.56 19.69 -22.36
N ASN A 177 9.86 18.54 -21.77
CA ASN A 177 8.88 17.46 -21.60
C ASN A 177 8.34 17.43 -20.18
N ASP A 178 7.03 17.57 -20.02
CA ASP A 178 6.40 17.39 -18.70
C ASP A 178 6.45 15.91 -18.28
N ILE A 179 6.26 14.99 -19.23
CA ILE A 179 6.25 13.53 -18.98
C ILE A 179 7.09 12.76 -20.02
N ARG A 180 7.90 11.81 -19.54
CA ARG A 180 8.54 10.79 -20.38
C ARG A 180 7.92 9.43 -20.08
N LEU A 181 7.28 8.84 -21.09
CA LEU A 181 6.48 7.62 -20.97
C LEU A 181 7.16 6.42 -21.66
N TYR A 182 7.61 5.46 -20.88
CA TYR A 182 8.31 4.26 -21.36
C TYR A 182 7.36 3.04 -21.31
N LYS A 183 6.79 2.61 -22.45
CA LYS A 183 5.84 1.48 -22.50
C LYS A 183 6.50 0.18 -22.94
N LEU A 184 6.75 -0.71 -21.97
CA LEU A 184 7.52 -1.94 -22.19
C LEU A 184 6.75 -3.04 -22.92
N HIS A 185 5.45 -3.20 -22.65
CA HIS A 185 4.64 -4.20 -23.34
C HIS A 185 4.03 -3.63 -24.64
N GLY A 186 4.40 -2.42 -25.04
CA GLY A 186 3.84 -1.73 -26.19
C GLY A 186 2.60 -0.91 -25.85
N SER A 187 1.83 -0.55 -26.88
CA SER A 187 0.69 0.36 -26.76
C SER A 187 -0.36 0.05 -27.81
N VAL A 188 -1.63 0.28 -27.50
CA VAL A 188 -2.71 0.23 -28.49
C VAL A 188 -2.57 1.25 -29.62
N MET A 189 -1.71 2.26 -29.43
CA MET A 189 -1.40 3.28 -30.43
C MET A 189 -0.19 2.92 -31.31
N TRP A 190 0.58 1.91 -30.94
CA TRP A 190 1.79 1.52 -31.66
C TRP A 190 1.47 0.39 -32.63
N TYR A 191 2.08 0.46 -33.80
CA TYR A 191 1.84 -0.46 -34.89
C TYR A 191 3.15 -0.93 -35.52
N GLU A 192 3.22 -2.21 -35.82
CA GLU A 192 4.27 -2.83 -36.62
C GLU A 192 3.76 -2.99 -38.06
N SER A 193 4.48 -2.39 -39.00
CA SER A 193 4.24 -2.53 -40.44
C SER A 193 4.82 -3.86 -40.94
N ASP A 194 4.16 -4.48 -41.92
CA ASP A 194 4.64 -5.67 -42.62
C ASP A 194 5.96 -5.45 -43.40
N LYS A 195 6.43 -4.20 -43.49
CA LYS A 195 7.77 -3.84 -43.98
C LYS A 195 8.83 -3.66 -42.88
N GLY A 196 8.51 -3.96 -41.63
CA GLY A 196 9.44 -3.95 -40.49
C GLY A 196 9.64 -2.59 -39.80
N GLY A 197 8.80 -1.59 -40.11
CA GLY A 197 8.82 -0.30 -39.44
C GLY A 197 7.82 -0.20 -38.29
N TYR A 198 8.11 0.63 -37.29
CA TYR A 198 7.23 0.93 -36.16
C TYR A 198 6.63 2.32 -36.27
N ILE A 199 5.32 2.43 -36.09
CA ILE A 199 4.57 3.67 -36.31
C ILE A 199 3.57 3.88 -35.18
N LYS A 200 3.44 5.13 -34.71
CA LYS A 200 2.38 5.55 -33.79
C LYS A 200 1.22 6.16 -34.56
N LEU A 201 0.02 5.62 -34.39
CA LEU A 201 -1.20 6.09 -35.06
C LEU A 201 -2.31 6.36 -34.02
N PRO A 202 -2.72 7.63 -33.81
CA PRO A 202 -3.82 7.99 -32.91
C PRO A 202 -5.18 7.77 -33.60
N VAL A 203 -5.51 6.52 -33.90
CA VAL A 203 -6.75 6.16 -34.61
C VAL A 203 -7.75 5.48 -33.67
N LYS A 204 -8.97 6.01 -33.64
CA LYS A 204 -10.12 5.38 -32.97
C LYS A 204 -10.71 4.28 -33.87
N SER A 205 -9.92 3.24 -34.10
CA SER A 205 -10.38 2.01 -34.77
C SER A 205 -10.46 0.89 -33.75
N GLU A 206 -11.50 0.08 -33.81
CA GLU A 206 -11.60 -1.13 -32.99
C GLU A 206 -10.73 -2.27 -33.54
N ALA A 207 -10.37 -2.19 -34.83
CA ALA A 207 -9.50 -3.17 -35.46
C ALA A 207 -8.04 -3.00 -35.03
N SER A 208 -7.41 -4.11 -34.65
CA SER A 208 -5.99 -4.24 -34.34
C SER A 208 -5.11 -4.36 -35.59
N GLU A 209 -5.70 -4.61 -36.76
CA GLU A 209 -5.02 -4.58 -38.05
C GLU A 209 -5.58 -3.46 -38.92
N LEU A 210 -4.70 -2.72 -39.61
CA LEU A 210 -5.05 -1.59 -40.45
C LEU A 210 -4.23 -1.62 -41.74
N GLN A 211 -4.73 -0.98 -42.78
CA GLN A 211 -3.96 -0.70 -43.99
C GLN A 211 -3.57 0.78 -44.00
N LEU A 212 -2.28 1.06 -44.13
CA LEU A 212 -1.75 2.42 -44.26
C LEU A 212 -2.01 2.96 -45.66
N ILE A 213 -1.96 4.28 -45.80
CA ILE A 213 -2.09 4.97 -47.11
C ILE A 213 -0.98 4.51 -48.07
N THR A 214 0.17 4.08 -47.55
CA THR A 214 1.29 3.51 -48.32
C THR A 214 1.01 2.10 -48.86
N GLY A 215 -0.14 1.50 -48.53
CA GLY A 215 -0.54 0.15 -48.89
C GLY A 215 -0.06 -0.93 -47.91
N GLU A 216 0.81 -0.58 -46.96
CA GLU A 216 1.34 -1.46 -45.91
C GLU A 216 0.27 -1.94 -44.95
N LYS A 217 0.42 -3.17 -44.46
CA LYS A 217 -0.43 -3.70 -43.38
C LYS A 217 0.26 -3.45 -42.05
N ALA A 218 -0.44 -2.78 -41.15
CA ALA A 218 0.02 -2.45 -39.81
C ALA A 218 -0.78 -3.24 -38.78
N LYS A 219 -0.09 -3.92 -37.84
CA LYS A 219 -0.72 -4.62 -36.71
C LYS A 219 -0.36 -3.96 -35.40
N THR A 220 -1.29 -3.88 -34.46
CA THR A 220 -1.02 -3.28 -33.14
C THR A 220 0.13 -4.01 -32.44
N LEU A 221 1.12 -3.24 -31.98
CA LEU A 221 2.31 -3.72 -31.29
C LEU A 221 1.97 -3.96 -29.81
N MET A 222 1.53 -5.19 -29.53
CA MET A 222 1.38 -5.72 -28.17
C MET A 222 2.43 -6.80 -27.95
N LEU A 223 3.30 -6.59 -26.97
CA LEU A 223 4.40 -7.48 -26.61
C LEU A 223 4.04 -8.26 -25.33
N TYR A 224 4.53 -9.50 -25.26
CA TYR A 224 4.20 -10.45 -24.21
C TYR A 224 5.48 -11.12 -23.67
N PRO A 225 5.59 -11.42 -22.37
CA PRO A 225 6.86 -11.72 -21.69
C PRO A 225 7.68 -12.91 -22.25
N MET A 226 7.03 -13.86 -22.91
CA MET A 226 7.65 -15.10 -23.39
C MET A 226 7.89 -15.18 -24.91
N GLN A 227 7.47 -14.16 -25.69
CA GLN A 227 8.09 -13.98 -27.00
C GLN A 227 9.50 -13.46 -26.76
N LYS A 228 10.47 -14.29 -27.10
CA LYS A 228 11.89 -13.95 -27.02
C LYS A 228 12.10 -12.56 -27.59
N TRP A 229 12.87 -11.78 -26.85
CA TRP A 229 13.35 -10.45 -27.18
C TRP A 229 14.31 -10.58 -28.37
N GLU A 230 13.79 -10.92 -29.54
CA GLU A 230 14.53 -11.01 -30.79
C GLU A 230 14.91 -9.61 -31.24
N TYR A 231 15.83 -8.95 -30.50
CA TYR A 231 16.55 -7.74 -30.90
C TYR A 231 15.72 -6.63 -31.56
N ALA A 232 14.41 -6.62 -31.34
CA ALA A 232 13.49 -5.73 -32.03
C ALA A 232 13.40 -4.42 -31.24
N GLU A 233 13.82 -3.34 -31.88
CA GLU A 233 13.43 -2.00 -31.50
C GLU A 233 11.89 -1.92 -31.56
N PRO A 234 11.19 -1.18 -30.69
CA PRO A 234 11.69 -0.19 -29.72
C PRO A 234 12.13 -0.77 -28.36
N LEU A 235 11.81 -2.05 -28.11
CA LEU A 235 11.78 -2.63 -26.78
C LEU A 235 13.18 -2.73 -26.13
N LEU A 236 14.19 -3.14 -26.89
CA LEU A 236 15.56 -3.25 -26.36
C LEU A 236 16.06 -1.89 -25.84
N GLU A 237 15.84 -0.81 -26.59
CA GLU A 237 16.27 0.53 -26.19
C GLU A 237 15.50 1.03 -24.96
N LEU A 238 14.18 0.79 -24.91
CA LEU A 238 13.36 1.10 -23.73
C LEU A 238 13.90 0.42 -22.47
N LEU A 239 14.30 -0.86 -22.56
CA LEU A 239 14.90 -1.55 -21.42
C LEU A 239 16.22 -0.93 -20.96
N VAL A 240 17.08 -0.53 -21.89
CA VAL A 240 18.36 0.10 -21.52
C VAL A 240 18.09 1.45 -20.83
N LEU A 241 17.14 2.23 -21.33
CA LEU A 241 16.70 3.50 -20.73
C LEU A 241 16.13 3.29 -19.32
N ILE A 242 15.26 2.30 -19.15
CA ILE A 242 14.66 1.97 -17.85
C ILE A 242 15.73 1.53 -16.86
N LYS A 243 16.67 0.69 -17.29
CA LYS A 243 17.79 0.27 -16.42
C LYS A 243 18.59 1.48 -15.93
N HIS A 244 18.86 2.45 -16.80
CA HIS A 244 19.55 3.68 -16.42
C HIS A 244 18.77 4.50 -15.39
N HIS A 245 17.46 4.66 -15.57
CA HIS A 245 16.59 5.34 -14.60
C HIS A 245 16.59 4.64 -13.24
N LEU A 246 16.47 3.32 -13.22
CA LEU A 246 16.49 2.53 -11.98
C LEU A 246 17.84 2.59 -11.24
N GLU A 247 18.94 2.72 -11.98
CA GLU A 247 20.29 2.87 -11.40
C GLU A 247 20.55 4.27 -10.81
N THR A 248 19.68 5.26 -11.07
CA THR A 248 19.91 6.66 -10.68
C THR A 248 18.81 7.28 -9.82
N CYS A 249 17.56 6.82 -9.92
CA CYS A 249 16.45 7.38 -9.14
C CYS A 249 16.55 7.01 -7.65
N LYS A 250 15.99 7.86 -6.77
CA LYS A 250 15.94 7.57 -5.33
C LYS A 250 14.64 6.88 -4.93
N TYR A 251 13.53 7.23 -5.59
CA TYR A 251 12.21 6.68 -5.26
C TYR A 251 11.55 6.08 -6.51
N LEU A 252 11.34 4.76 -6.48
CA LEU A 252 10.55 4.07 -7.49
C LEU A 252 9.17 3.76 -6.92
N ILE A 253 8.14 4.41 -7.46
CA ILE A 253 6.75 4.19 -7.08
C ILE A 253 6.17 3.12 -8.00
N VAL A 254 5.99 1.91 -7.49
CA VAL A 254 5.40 0.80 -8.25
C VAL A 254 3.93 0.67 -7.92
N VAL A 255 3.08 0.71 -8.94
CA VAL A 255 1.62 0.72 -8.77
C VAL A 255 0.99 -0.46 -9.49
N GLY A 256 0.25 -1.30 -8.76
CA GLY A 256 -0.60 -2.34 -9.35
C GLY A 256 0.17 -3.37 -10.17
N TYR A 257 1.40 -3.69 -9.77
CA TYR A 257 2.28 -4.63 -10.47
C TYR A 257 2.65 -5.82 -9.57
N SER A 258 2.37 -7.03 -10.05
CA SER A 258 2.56 -8.29 -9.30
C SER A 258 3.94 -8.95 -9.50
N PHE A 259 4.84 -8.34 -10.28
CA PHE A 259 6.18 -8.85 -10.57
C PHE A 259 6.21 -10.27 -11.15
N ARG A 260 5.23 -10.63 -11.98
CA ARG A 260 5.21 -11.92 -12.70
C ARG A 260 6.37 -12.05 -13.68
N ASP A 261 6.84 -10.94 -14.24
CA ASP A 261 8.00 -10.92 -15.12
C ASP A 261 9.30 -11.12 -14.34
N ASP A 262 9.84 -12.33 -14.41
CA ASP A 262 11.12 -12.65 -13.76
C ASP A 262 12.27 -11.75 -14.23
N HIS A 263 12.24 -11.31 -15.49
CA HIS A 263 13.28 -10.44 -16.07
C HIS A 263 13.21 -9.02 -15.49
N ILE A 264 12.03 -8.39 -15.40
CA ILE A 264 11.86 -7.08 -14.75
C ILE A 264 12.27 -7.14 -13.29
N ARG A 265 11.89 -8.22 -12.59
CA ARG A 265 12.26 -8.44 -11.19
C ARG A 265 13.77 -8.50 -11.01
N LYS A 266 14.48 -9.21 -11.88
CA LYS A 266 15.95 -9.28 -11.88
C LYS A 266 16.60 -7.93 -12.19
N ILE A 267 16.08 -7.17 -13.16
CA ILE A 267 16.56 -5.83 -13.48
C ILE A 267 16.46 -4.91 -12.25
N LEU A 268 15.34 -4.96 -11.52
CA LEU A 268 15.16 -4.18 -10.30
C LEU A 268 16.14 -4.58 -9.20
N TRP A 269 16.34 -5.89 -8.99
CA TRP A 269 17.33 -6.34 -8.02
C TRP A 269 18.75 -5.91 -8.38
N ASP A 270 19.12 -5.98 -9.66
CA ASP A 270 20.42 -5.55 -10.14
C ASP A 270 20.62 -4.04 -9.99
N ALA A 271 19.60 -3.24 -10.33
CA ALA A 271 19.60 -1.80 -10.14
C ALA A 271 19.73 -1.44 -8.64
N ALA A 272 18.92 -2.06 -7.77
CA ALA A 272 19.01 -1.87 -6.32
C ALA A 272 20.36 -2.34 -5.74
N ARG A 273 21.05 -3.29 -6.37
CA ARG A 273 22.39 -3.69 -5.93
C ARG A 273 23.39 -2.55 -6.14
N ARG A 274 23.31 -1.86 -7.28
CA ARG A 274 24.19 -0.75 -7.70
C ARG A 274 23.81 0.57 -7.04
N ASN A 275 22.52 0.87 -6.95
CA ASN A 275 21.97 2.06 -6.34
C ASN A 275 21.48 1.77 -4.92
N LYS A 276 22.26 2.22 -3.92
CA LYS A 276 21.92 2.06 -2.49
C LYS A 276 20.88 3.07 -2.00
N GLU A 277 20.65 4.15 -2.74
CA GLU A 277 19.66 5.18 -2.41
C GLU A 277 18.26 4.84 -2.94
N LEU A 278 18.16 3.86 -3.85
CA LEU A 278 16.88 3.38 -4.37
C LEU A 278 16.01 2.80 -3.25
N HIS A 279 14.85 3.42 -3.05
CA HIS A 279 13.73 2.96 -2.23
C HIS A 279 12.52 2.70 -3.12
N LEU A 280 11.86 1.57 -2.91
CA LEU A 280 10.69 1.17 -3.67
C LEU A 280 9.44 1.44 -2.83
N ILE A 281 8.47 2.19 -3.36
CA ILE A 281 7.17 2.41 -2.76
C ILE A 281 6.16 1.57 -3.55
N LEU A 282 5.71 0.46 -2.98
CA LEU A 282 4.81 -0.49 -3.61
C LEU A 282 3.37 -0.17 -3.21
N VAL A 283 2.56 0.25 -4.17
CA VAL A 283 1.13 0.57 -4.02
C VAL A 283 0.32 -0.53 -4.68
N ASP A 284 -0.27 -1.39 -3.87
CA ASP A 284 -1.15 -2.47 -4.29
C ASP A 284 -1.94 -2.97 -3.08
N PRO A 285 -3.24 -3.32 -3.19
CA PRO A 285 -3.98 -3.91 -2.08
C PRO A 285 -3.26 -5.10 -1.40
N ASN A 286 -2.45 -5.84 -2.15
CA ASN A 286 -1.64 -6.98 -1.71
C ASN A 286 -0.13 -6.66 -1.65
N ALA A 287 0.26 -5.39 -1.49
CA ALA A 287 1.65 -4.95 -1.51
C ALA A 287 2.59 -5.78 -0.61
N TRP A 288 2.17 -6.11 0.61
CA TRP A 288 2.98 -6.92 1.52
C TRP A 288 3.23 -8.34 0.98
N SER A 289 2.20 -9.04 0.53
CA SER A 289 2.33 -10.39 -0.03
C SER A 289 3.23 -10.38 -1.26
N ILE A 290 3.05 -9.40 -2.15
CA ILE A 290 3.91 -9.21 -3.32
C ILE A 290 5.37 -9.00 -2.90
N TYR A 291 5.62 -8.12 -1.92
CA TYR A 291 6.96 -7.89 -1.40
C TYR A 291 7.56 -9.17 -0.80
N ALA A 292 6.85 -9.82 0.13
CA ALA A 292 7.31 -10.99 0.85
C ALA A 292 7.61 -12.19 -0.09
N GLU A 293 6.75 -12.43 -1.07
CA GLU A 293 6.85 -13.59 -1.97
C GLU A 293 7.75 -13.35 -3.18
N LYS A 294 7.79 -12.13 -3.71
CA LYS A 294 8.45 -11.84 -5.00
C LYS A 294 9.72 -11.02 -4.86
N LEU A 295 9.79 -10.07 -3.92
CA LEU A 295 10.86 -9.08 -3.92
C LEU A 295 11.84 -9.22 -2.75
N LYS A 296 11.40 -9.73 -1.61
CA LYS A 296 12.18 -9.77 -0.36
C LYS A 296 13.37 -10.73 -0.43
N TYR A 297 13.25 -11.80 -1.18
CA TYR A 297 14.27 -12.83 -1.36
C TYR A 297 14.63 -12.99 -2.84
N TYR A 298 15.89 -13.28 -3.13
CA TYR A 298 16.28 -13.75 -4.47
C TYR A 298 15.67 -15.13 -4.75
N ASP A 299 15.74 -16.00 -3.74
CA ASP A 299 15.06 -17.28 -3.69
C ASP A 299 14.49 -17.45 -2.28
N ILE A 300 13.18 -17.62 -2.19
CA ILE A 300 12.46 -17.78 -0.92
C ILE A 300 12.84 -19.08 -0.20
N ASN A 301 13.19 -20.12 -0.94
CA ASN A 301 13.53 -21.43 -0.38
C ASN A 301 14.93 -21.41 0.24
N GLU A 302 15.84 -20.62 -0.32
CA GLU A 302 17.19 -20.45 0.22
C GLU A 302 17.27 -19.41 1.34
N GLY A 303 16.23 -18.57 1.49
CA GLY A 303 16.19 -17.49 2.48
C GLY A 303 17.17 -16.34 2.20
N ASN A 304 17.72 -16.28 0.98
CA ASN A 304 18.69 -15.28 0.56
C ASN A 304 18.01 -13.92 0.33
N LEU A 305 18.20 -12.99 1.27
CA LEU A 305 17.62 -11.63 1.19
C LEU A 305 18.07 -10.90 -0.08
N SER A 306 17.12 -10.25 -0.73
CA SER A 306 17.40 -9.48 -1.94
C SER A 306 18.10 -8.16 -1.64
N SER A 307 18.62 -7.52 -2.69
CA SER A 307 19.15 -6.16 -2.58
C SER A 307 18.09 -5.14 -2.13
N LEU A 308 16.80 -5.39 -2.34
CA LEU A 308 15.71 -4.50 -1.95
C LEU A 308 15.26 -4.65 -0.50
N ASN A 309 15.69 -5.70 0.20
CA ASN A 309 15.26 -5.95 1.59
C ASN A 309 15.51 -4.73 2.49
N GLY A 310 14.47 -4.33 3.24
CA GLY A 310 14.49 -3.16 4.12
C GLY A 310 14.37 -1.80 3.42
N ARG A 311 14.23 -1.79 2.08
CA ARG A 311 14.06 -0.58 1.25
C ARG A 311 12.75 -0.57 0.46
N VAL A 312 11.80 -1.44 0.82
CA VAL A 312 10.47 -1.50 0.23
C VAL A 312 9.42 -1.00 1.23
N ILE A 313 8.63 -0.02 0.82
CA ILE A 313 7.52 0.54 1.56
C ILE A 313 6.24 -0.07 0.97
N CYS A 314 5.47 -0.79 1.78
CA CYS A 314 4.26 -1.49 1.33
C CYS A 314 3.00 -0.70 1.69
N LEU A 315 2.35 -0.10 0.69
CA LEU A 315 1.10 0.64 0.83
C LEU A 315 -0.07 -0.21 0.33
N SER A 316 -0.72 -0.92 1.26
CA SER A 316 -1.78 -1.92 1.00
C SER A 316 -3.18 -1.37 0.70
N ASP A 317 -3.26 -0.24 0.00
CA ASP A 317 -4.52 0.43 -0.36
C ASP A 317 -4.60 0.63 -1.88
N LYS A 318 -5.75 1.10 -2.38
CA LYS A 318 -5.94 1.32 -3.82
C LYS A 318 -5.14 2.54 -4.30
N PHE A 319 -4.77 2.52 -5.58
CA PHE A 319 -3.94 3.57 -6.15
C PHE A 319 -4.60 4.94 -6.09
N GLU A 320 -5.87 5.03 -6.47
CA GLU A 320 -6.67 6.26 -6.47
C GLU A 320 -6.84 6.87 -5.06
N GLU A 321 -6.78 6.05 -4.01
CA GLU A 321 -6.87 6.49 -2.62
C GLU A 321 -5.51 7.01 -2.10
N ILE A 322 -4.41 6.36 -2.51
CA ILE A 322 -3.05 6.69 -2.05
C ILE A 322 -2.46 7.87 -2.81
N LEU A 323 -2.72 8.00 -4.12
CA LEU A 323 -2.06 8.97 -4.98
C LEU A 323 -2.21 10.42 -4.46
N LEU A 324 -3.36 10.77 -3.88
CA LEU A 324 -3.62 12.06 -3.24
C LEU A 324 -2.69 12.38 -2.07
N ARG A 325 -2.20 11.36 -1.37
CA ARG A 325 -1.35 11.48 -0.17
C ARG A 325 0.10 11.08 -0.44
N LEU A 326 0.37 10.45 -1.57
CA LEU A 326 1.65 9.85 -1.92
C LEU A 326 2.81 10.82 -1.78
N LYS A 327 2.67 12.01 -2.37
CA LYS A 327 3.67 13.07 -2.31
C LYS A 327 3.83 13.66 -0.90
N ASN A 328 2.76 14.27 -0.40
CA ASN A 328 2.81 15.14 0.78
C ASN A 328 2.88 14.40 2.12
N VAL A 329 2.47 13.12 2.16
CA VAL A 329 2.51 12.30 3.37
C VAL A 329 3.61 11.26 3.24
N TYR A 330 3.50 10.34 2.27
CA TYR A 330 4.37 9.15 2.26
C TYR A 330 5.81 9.48 1.87
N ILE A 331 6.03 10.13 0.71
CA ILE A 331 7.38 10.46 0.23
C ILE A 331 8.06 11.48 1.14
N LYS A 332 7.35 12.56 1.50
CA LYS A 332 7.90 13.60 2.38
C LYS A 332 8.33 13.05 3.75
N ASN A 333 7.50 12.22 4.38
CA ASN A 333 7.87 11.61 5.66
C ASN A 333 9.00 10.58 5.51
N LEU A 334 9.05 9.85 4.39
CA LEU A 334 10.16 8.93 4.10
C LEU A 334 11.49 9.67 3.96
N GLN A 335 11.52 10.75 3.18
CA GLN A 335 12.70 11.61 3.00
C GLN A 335 13.22 12.14 4.34
N GLU A 336 12.33 12.71 5.16
CA GLU A 336 12.70 13.24 6.48
C GLU A 336 13.13 12.12 7.44
N ALA A 337 12.46 10.95 7.41
CA ALA A 337 12.83 9.80 8.23
C ALA A 337 14.24 9.28 7.90
N LEU A 338 14.57 9.14 6.61
CA LEU A 338 15.90 8.68 6.16
C LEU A 338 17.00 9.68 6.57
N LYS A 339 16.77 10.98 6.38
CA LYS A 339 17.71 12.03 6.81
C LYS A 339 17.94 11.99 8.33
N ARG A 340 16.88 11.82 9.10
CA ARG A 340 16.99 11.70 10.56
C ARG A 340 17.66 10.41 10.99
N GLU A 341 17.38 9.27 10.34
CA GLU A 341 18.05 8.01 10.64
C GLU A 341 19.57 8.17 10.51
N THR A 342 20.05 8.75 9.42
CA THR A 342 21.49 9.01 9.23
C THR A 342 22.06 9.89 10.34
N SER A 343 21.34 10.96 10.70
CA SER A 343 21.76 11.88 11.77
C SER A 343 21.79 11.20 13.15
N GLN A 344 20.79 10.37 13.48
CA GLN A 344 20.73 9.62 14.74
C GLN A 344 21.86 8.59 14.81
N ARG A 345 22.11 7.83 13.74
CA ARG A 345 23.22 6.86 13.70
C ARG A 345 24.59 7.53 13.90
N GLN A 346 24.81 8.69 13.30
CA GLN A 346 26.04 9.47 13.51
C GLN A 346 26.17 9.95 14.95
N ALA A 347 25.07 10.41 15.56
CA ALA A 347 25.03 10.79 16.97
C ALA A 347 25.32 9.61 17.91
N GLU A 348 24.80 8.40 17.63
CA GLU A 348 25.12 7.19 18.40
C GLU A 348 26.60 6.85 18.35
N ILE A 349 27.19 6.86 17.15
CA ILE A 349 28.64 6.62 16.95
C ILE A 349 29.46 7.68 17.71
N GLY A 350 28.96 8.91 17.78
CA GLY A 350 29.56 10.02 18.53
C GLY A 350 29.27 10.01 20.04
N GLY A 351 28.53 9.03 20.58
CA GLY A 351 28.18 8.94 22.00
C GLY A 351 27.17 10.00 22.49
N GLN A 352 26.43 10.63 21.59
CA GLN A 352 25.43 11.65 21.91
C GLN A 352 24.06 11.03 22.21
N LYS A 353 23.21 11.74 22.98
CA LYS A 353 21.84 11.32 23.25
C LYS A 353 21.01 11.35 21.95
N THR A 354 20.36 10.24 21.64
CA THR A 354 19.52 10.09 20.45
C THR A 354 18.03 10.15 20.77
N ASN A 355 17.23 10.52 19.77
CA ASN A 355 15.77 10.50 19.86
C ASN A 355 15.19 9.69 18.69
N TRP A 356 15.09 8.38 18.90
CA TRP A 356 14.54 7.46 17.91
C TRP A 356 13.02 7.51 17.80
N SER A 357 12.28 7.99 18.80
CA SER A 357 10.82 7.96 18.78
C SER A 357 10.25 8.85 17.67
N SER A 358 10.80 10.06 17.51
CA SER A 358 10.42 10.95 16.41
C SER A 358 10.74 10.38 15.02
N THR A 359 11.88 9.67 14.88
CA THR A 359 12.28 9.00 13.64
C THR A 359 11.38 7.82 13.31
N LEU A 360 11.03 6.99 14.31
CA LEU A 360 10.11 5.87 14.17
C LEU A 360 8.71 6.35 13.76
N LYS A 361 8.24 7.47 14.31
CA LYS A 361 6.96 8.08 13.92
C LYS A 361 6.95 8.47 12.45
N LEU A 362 8.01 9.11 11.95
CA LEU A 362 8.11 9.47 10.53
C LEU A 362 8.14 8.24 9.62
N PHE A 363 8.88 7.17 9.97
CA PHE A 363 8.83 5.92 9.23
C PHE A 363 7.44 5.28 9.24
N SER A 364 6.76 5.32 10.37
CA SER A 364 5.39 4.83 10.51
C SER A 364 4.41 5.60 9.62
N GLU A 365 4.48 6.93 9.63
CA GLU A 365 3.64 7.79 8.78
C GLU A 365 3.99 7.66 7.29
N ALA A 366 5.24 7.31 6.97
CA ALA A 366 5.67 6.95 5.62
C ALA A 366 5.22 5.54 5.19
N GLY A 367 4.63 4.74 6.08
CA GLY A 367 4.21 3.36 5.79
C GLY A 367 5.35 2.34 5.79
N HIS A 368 6.55 2.69 6.27
CA HIS A 368 7.70 1.78 6.33
C HIS A 368 7.66 0.87 7.57
N ILE A 369 6.62 0.04 7.64
CA ILE A 369 6.27 -0.76 8.83
C ILE A 369 7.37 -1.76 9.19
N GLU A 370 7.99 -2.42 8.21
CA GLU A 370 9.12 -3.34 8.46
C GLU A 370 10.32 -2.62 9.08
N LYS A 371 10.62 -1.39 8.63
CA LYS A 371 11.69 -0.58 9.22
C LYS A 371 11.37 -0.19 10.64
N VAL A 372 10.16 0.30 10.92
CA VAL A 372 9.69 0.60 12.28
C VAL A 372 9.87 -0.63 13.18
N GLU A 373 9.43 -1.80 12.72
CA GLU A 373 9.56 -3.04 13.47
C GLU A 373 11.02 -3.40 13.76
N SER A 374 11.90 -3.28 12.76
CA SER A 374 13.33 -3.59 12.90
C SER A 374 14.04 -2.67 13.89
N LEU A 375 13.78 -1.36 13.81
CA LEU A 375 14.38 -0.36 14.67
C LEU A 375 13.84 -0.49 16.11
N LEU A 376 12.55 -0.79 16.28
CA LEU A 376 11.96 -1.03 17.59
C LEU A 376 12.56 -2.28 18.27
N LYS A 377 12.85 -3.35 17.51
CA LYS A 377 13.53 -4.55 18.03
C LYS A 377 14.97 -4.28 18.48
N ILE A 378 15.71 -3.43 17.75
CA ILE A 378 17.08 -3.04 18.11
C ILE A 378 17.06 -2.18 19.38
N ALA A 379 16.16 -1.20 19.45
CA ALA A 379 15.98 -0.36 20.62
C ALA A 379 15.67 -1.20 21.89
N ASN A 380 14.90 -2.27 21.78
CA ASN A 380 14.61 -3.15 22.92
C ASN A 380 15.81 -3.97 23.44
N LYS A 381 16.88 -4.17 22.64
CA LYS A 381 18.04 -5.02 23.00
C LYS A 381 19.19 -4.25 23.63
N ASN A 382 19.34 -2.97 23.28
CA ASN A 382 20.36 -2.10 23.86
C ASN A 382 19.70 -1.38 25.02
N GLU A 383 20.16 -1.64 26.25
CA GLU A 383 19.64 -1.15 27.52
C GLU A 383 19.01 0.25 27.45
N LEU A 384 17.69 0.35 27.62
CA LEU A 384 16.97 1.63 27.67
C LEU A 384 16.23 1.76 29.00
N GLY A 385 16.87 2.55 29.87
CA GLY A 385 16.42 2.91 31.20
C GLY A 385 15.13 3.73 31.25
N GLU A 386 14.80 4.10 32.49
CA GLU A 386 13.55 4.67 33.01
C GLU A 386 12.86 5.78 32.17
N GLU A 387 13.54 6.43 31.22
CA GLU A 387 12.95 7.41 30.30
C GLU A 387 11.90 6.78 29.35
N TYR A 388 12.11 5.55 28.88
CA TYR A 388 11.27 4.96 27.82
C TYR A 388 9.97 4.32 28.34
N GLN A 389 9.89 3.93 29.61
CA GLN A 389 8.61 3.50 30.24
C GLN A 389 7.55 4.62 30.28
N ARG A 390 7.93 5.86 29.93
CA ARG A 390 7.03 7.02 29.89
C ARG A 390 6.70 7.48 28.46
N ASN A 391 7.21 6.83 27.41
CA ASN A 391 7.13 7.36 26.05
C ASN A 391 5.92 6.81 25.27
N TYR A 392 4.79 7.53 25.35
CA TYR A 392 3.51 7.20 24.71
C TYR A 392 3.58 7.01 23.19
N GLU A 393 4.56 7.62 22.53
CA GLU A 393 4.79 7.44 21.09
C GLU A 393 5.05 5.97 20.75
N ILE A 394 5.67 5.22 21.66
CA ILE A 394 5.95 3.78 21.48
C ILE A 394 4.68 2.96 21.58
N LEU A 395 3.75 3.36 22.46
CA LEU A 395 2.46 2.71 22.57
C LEU A 395 1.70 2.83 21.25
N GLU A 396 1.62 4.05 20.70
CA GLU A 396 0.99 4.29 19.40
C GLU A 396 1.67 3.49 18.27
N LEU A 397 3.01 3.45 18.26
CA LEU A 397 3.75 2.64 17.27
C LEU A 397 3.43 1.15 17.36
N ARG A 398 3.34 0.56 18.56
CA ARG A 398 2.93 -0.84 18.73
C ARG A 398 1.53 -1.09 18.19
N PHE A 399 0.60 -0.16 18.42
CA PHE A 399 -0.74 -0.25 17.87
C PHE A 399 -0.72 -0.20 16.33
N VAL A 400 0.03 0.74 15.75
CA VAL A 400 0.18 0.86 14.29
C VAL A 400 0.80 -0.40 13.69
N LEU A 401 1.81 -0.99 14.33
CA LEU A 401 2.39 -2.28 13.91
C LEU A 401 1.33 -3.39 13.94
N ALA A 402 0.56 -3.49 15.03
CA ALA A 402 -0.48 -4.51 15.15
C ALA A 402 -1.54 -4.40 14.05
N VAL A 403 -2.02 -3.18 13.77
CA VAL A 403 -3.01 -2.92 12.70
C VAL A 403 -2.44 -3.25 11.32
N ASN A 404 -1.22 -2.80 11.00
CA ASN A 404 -0.64 -3.05 9.68
C ASN A 404 -0.31 -4.53 9.46
N PHE A 405 0.31 -5.21 10.43
CA PHE A 405 0.57 -6.65 10.32
C PHE A 405 -0.71 -7.48 10.24
N SER A 406 -1.81 -7.02 10.87
CA SER A 406 -3.12 -7.65 10.68
C SER A 406 -3.65 -7.51 9.25
N VAL A 407 -3.46 -6.34 8.63
CA VAL A 407 -3.81 -6.10 7.22
C VAL A 407 -2.93 -6.94 6.28
N TYR A 408 -1.67 -7.15 6.66
CA TYR A 408 -0.71 -7.96 5.91
C TYR A 408 -0.96 -9.47 6.01
N GLY A 409 -1.91 -9.92 6.84
CA GLY A 409 -2.16 -11.35 7.09
C GLY A 409 -1.19 -11.99 8.10
N GLU A 410 -0.30 -11.21 8.71
CA GLU A 410 0.70 -11.66 9.69
C GLU A 410 0.10 -11.73 11.10
N GLU A 411 -0.89 -12.60 11.30
CA GLU A 411 -1.68 -12.64 12.54
C GLU A 411 -0.85 -12.84 13.81
N THR A 412 0.20 -13.66 13.75
CA THR A 412 1.07 -13.93 14.91
C THR A 412 1.82 -12.68 15.35
N ILE A 413 2.32 -11.91 14.37
CA ILE A 413 3.05 -10.66 14.63
C ILE A 413 2.06 -9.58 15.12
N ALA A 414 0.88 -9.51 14.50
CA ALA A 414 -0.18 -8.60 14.92
C ALA A 414 -0.63 -8.86 16.36
N LYS A 415 -0.87 -10.12 16.72
CA LYS A 415 -1.24 -10.56 18.08
C LYS A 415 -0.17 -10.17 19.10
N LYS A 416 1.10 -10.40 18.78
CA LYS A 416 2.22 -9.99 19.65
C LYS A 416 2.19 -8.49 19.94
N TYR A 417 2.06 -7.63 18.92
CA TYR A 417 2.11 -6.18 19.15
C TYR A 417 0.84 -5.64 19.83
N ILE A 418 -0.34 -6.23 19.60
CA ILE A 418 -1.53 -5.82 20.34
C ILE A 418 -1.47 -6.27 21.81
N GLU A 419 -0.87 -7.41 22.12
CA GLU A 419 -0.63 -7.84 23.50
C GLU A 419 0.35 -6.89 24.21
N GLU A 420 1.43 -6.50 23.55
CA GLU A 420 2.36 -5.49 24.07
C GLU A 420 1.70 -4.12 24.26
N PHE A 421 0.81 -3.73 23.34
CA PHE A 421 0.00 -2.51 23.43
C PHE A 421 -0.95 -2.59 24.63
N ASN A 422 -1.75 -3.66 24.75
CA ASN A 422 -2.74 -3.86 25.81
C ASN A 422 -2.06 -3.93 27.18
N LYS A 423 -0.93 -4.61 27.30
CA LYS A 423 -0.14 -4.67 28.54
C LYS A 423 0.30 -3.27 28.98
N PHE A 424 0.82 -2.46 28.06
CA PHE A 424 1.26 -1.11 28.39
C PHE A 424 0.08 -0.16 28.66
N LEU A 425 -1.00 -0.25 27.86
CA LEU A 425 -2.24 0.48 28.09
C LEU A 425 -2.81 0.18 29.47
N TYR A 426 -2.78 -1.09 29.89
CA TYR A 426 -3.20 -1.49 31.22
C TYR A 426 -2.34 -0.87 32.32
N GLU A 427 -1.01 -0.87 32.19
CA GLU A 427 -0.13 -0.22 33.16
C GLU A 427 -0.45 1.27 33.33
N ILE A 428 -0.69 1.99 32.24
CA ILE A 428 -0.91 3.45 32.30
C ILE A 428 -2.35 3.85 32.64
N VAL A 429 -3.35 3.07 32.22
CA VAL A 429 -4.79 3.40 32.38
C VAL A 429 -5.40 2.68 33.59
N VAL A 430 -4.96 1.48 33.94
CA VAL A 430 -5.50 0.69 35.07
C VAL A 430 -4.65 0.87 36.33
N ASN A 431 -3.35 0.56 36.25
CA ASN A 431 -2.51 0.55 37.45
C ASN A 431 -2.23 1.98 37.96
N ARG A 432 -2.16 2.95 37.03
CA ARG A 432 -1.79 4.35 37.31
C ARG A 432 -2.95 5.34 37.29
N ILE A 433 -4.21 4.88 37.33
CA ILE A 433 -5.38 5.77 37.44
C ILE A 433 -5.33 6.57 38.75
N HIS A 434 -5.64 7.86 38.67
CA HIS A 434 -5.75 8.76 39.80
C HIS A 434 -7.21 9.23 39.92
N VAL A 435 -7.69 9.37 41.16
CA VAL A 435 -9.03 9.87 41.45
C VAL A 435 -8.89 11.07 42.36
N LYS A 436 -9.52 12.17 41.95
CA LYS A 436 -9.58 13.40 42.74
C LYS A 436 -11.04 13.70 43.09
N ILE A 437 -11.29 14.02 44.36
CA ILE A 437 -12.59 14.51 44.81
C ILE A 437 -12.55 16.03 44.80
N ILE A 438 -13.52 16.68 44.15
CA ILE A 438 -13.64 18.14 44.09
C ILE A 438 -14.77 18.57 45.01
N GLU A 439 -14.38 19.16 46.13
CA GLU A 439 -15.26 19.57 47.23
C GLU A 439 -16.33 20.55 46.81
N ARG A 440 -15.88 21.63 46.15
CA ARG A 440 -16.73 22.75 45.73
C ARG A 440 -17.95 22.31 44.93
N PHE A 441 -17.84 21.20 44.21
CA PHE A 441 -18.84 20.71 43.28
C PHE A 441 -19.40 19.32 43.66
N ALA A 442 -18.96 18.75 44.78
CA ALA A 442 -19.32 17.41 45.20
C ALA A 442 -19.18 16.37 44.06
N SER A 443 -18.02 16.39 43.42
CA SER A 443 -17.78 15.66 42.18
C SER A 443 -16.50 14.83 42.21
N ILE A 444 -16.46 13.83 41.35
CA ILE A 444 -15.36 12.89 41.17
C ILE A 444 -14.69 13.21 39.84
N GLU A 445 -13.38 13.40 39.86
CA GLU A 445 -12.56 13.55 38.66
C GLU A 445 -11.66 12.32 38.53
N ILE A 446 -11.72 11.68 37.37
CA ILE A 446 -10.88 10.53 37.02
C ILE A 446 -9.79 11.01 36.07
N HIS A 447 -8.58 10.66 36.43
CA HIS A 447 -7.35 11.15 35.86
C HIS A 447 -6.56 9.97 35.33
N PHE A 448 -6.26 9.99 34.03
CA PHE A 448 -5.49 8.95 33.38
C PHE A 448 -4.03 9.39 33.27
N ASN A 449 -3.10 8.48 33.53
CA ASN A 449 -1.67 8.75 33.39
C ASN A 449 -1.24 8.56 31.92
N TYR A 450 -1.85 9.34 31.04
CA TYR A 450 -1.51 9.49 29.62
C TYR A 450 -1.03 10.92 29.40
N ILE A 451 0.04 11.18 28.63
CA ILE A 451 0.50 12.55 28.29
C ILE A 451 0.58 12.68 26.77
N GLN A 452 -0.15 13.64 26.19
CA GLN A 452 0.02 14.06 24.81
C GLN A 452 1.16 15.10 24.74
N ASN A 453 2.05 14.97 23.75
CA ASN A 453 3.26 15.79 23.57
C ASN A 453 3.12 17.29 23.90
N ASN A 454 4.18 17.84 24.51
CA ASN A 454 4.48 19.25 24.87
C ASN A 454 4.31 19.69 26.33
N LEU A 455 3.96 18.80 27.26
CA LEU A 455 4.02 19.13 28.69
C LEU A 455 5.26 18.49 29.35
N ASN A 456 5.99 19.33 30.08
CA ASN A 456 7.26 19.06 30.75
C ASN A 456 7.33 17.64 31.36
N PRO A 457 8.34 16.80 31.00
CA PRO A 457 8.47 15.42 31.49
C PRO A 457 8.69 15.30 33.01
N ASN A 458 8.98 16.41 33.69
CA ASN A 458 9.07 16.50 35.15
C ASN A 458 7.74 16.85 35.84
N CYS A 459 6.64 17.02 35.08
CA CYS A 459 5.32 17.25 35.64
C CYS A 459 4.47 15.98 35.56
N ASN A 460 4.05 15.46 36.72
CA ASN A 460 3.00 14.45 36.84
C ASN A 460 1.63 15.03 36.45
N PHE A 461 1.45 15.50 35.21
CA PHE A 461 0.15 15.93 34.73
C PHE A 461 -0.66 14.70 34.36
N CYS A 462 -1.57 14.32 35.25
CA CYS A 462 -2.70 13.48 34.90
C CYS A 462 -3.60 14.20 33.87
N ILE A 463 -4.07 13.48 32.86
CA ILE A 463 -4.94 14.01 31.82
C ILE A 463 -6.42 13.73 32.14
N LYS A 464 -7.28 14.74 31.90
CA LYS A 464 -8.75 14.65 32.02
C LYS A 464 -9.34 13.70 30.97
N GLY A 465 -10.54 13.17 31.23
CA GLY A 465 -11.25 12.27 30.31
C GLY A 465 -11.33 12.75 28.87
N GLU A 466 -11.44 14.05 28.61
CA GLU A 466 -11.51 14.62 27.25
C GLU A 466 -10.29 14.27 26.37
N ALA A 467 -9.06 14.49 26.85
CA ALA A 467 -7.87 14.27 26.04
C ALA A 467 -7.53 12.78 25.89
N PHE A 468 -7.86 11.95 26.89
CA PHE A 468 -7.81 10.49 26.70
C PHE A 468 -8.88 10.02 25.69
N GLY A 469 -10.07 10.63 25.69
CA GLY A 469 -11.10 10.41 24.67
C GLY A 469 -10.60 10.72 23.25
N LYS A 470 -9.94 11.88 23.04
CA LYS A 470 -9.33 12.24 21.75
C LYS A 470 -8.27 11.25 21.30
N TYR A 471 -7.47 10.72 22.23
CA TYR A 471 -6.49 9.66 21.92
C TYR A 471 -7.15 8.38 21.44
N ILE A 472 -8.19 7.91 22.13
CA ILE A 472 -8.96 6.72 21.70
C ILE A 472 -9.63 6.96 20.34
N GLU A 473 -10.14 8.17 20.09
CA GLU A 473 -10.68 8.54 18.77
C GLU A 473 -9.62 8.50 17.66
N ALA A 474 -8.39 8.94 17.94
CA ALA A 474 -7.29 8.85 16.98
C ALA A 474 -6.94 7.38 16.66
N LEU A 475 -6.85 6.51 17.67
CA LEU A 475 -6.62 5.08 17.47
C LEU A 475 -7.76 4.43 16.67
N ASN A 476 -9.01 4.80 16.97
CA ASN A 476 -10.16 4.28 16.24
C ASN A 476 -10.16 4.74 14.77
N GLY A 477 -9.73 5.98 14.50
CA GLY A 477 -9.54 6.49 13.13
C GLY A 477 -8.54 5.65 12.33
N ILE A 478 -7.45 5.19 12.96
CA ILE A 478 -6.47 4.29 12.31
C ILE A 478 -7.15 2.97 11.89
N CYS A 479 -7.96 2.36 12.77
CA CYS A 479 -8.70 1.15 12.45
C CYS A 479 -9.75 1.36 11.35
N GLU A 480 -10.47 2.48 11.38
CA GLU A 480 -11.52 2.81 10.41
C GLU A 480 -10.97 2.95 8.98
N THR A 481 -9.78 3.55 8.82
CA THR A 481 -9.12 3.63 7.50
C THR A 481 -8.75 2.27 6.90
N LYS A 482 -8.72 1.21 7.72
CA LYS A 482 -8.35 -0.16 7.32
C LYS A 482 -9.50 -1.15 7.47
N LYS A 483 -10.72 -0.67 7.71
CA LYS A 483 -11.92 -1.46 8.01
C LYS A 483 -12.32 -2.36 6.84
N GLY A 484 -12.76 -3.59 7.15
CA GLY A 484 -13.26 -4.56 6.17
C GLY A 484 -12.26 -5.64 5.71
N LYS A 485 -11.03 -5.63 6.23
CA LYS A 485 -9.96 -6.57 5.80
C LYS A 485 -9.69 -7.74 6.76
N ASN A 486 -10.09 -7.68 8.04
CA ASN A 486 -9.73 -8.71 9.02
C ASN A 486 -10.65 -8.72 10.27
N LYS A 487 -11.07 -9.91 10.74
CA LYS A 487 -11.80 -10.12 12.01
C LYS A 487 -11.04 -9.62 13.25
N PHE A 488 -9.71 -9.63 13.20
CA PHE A 488 -8.86 -9.06 14.24
C PHE A 488 -9.16 -7.56 14.44
N LEU A 489 -9.28 -6.79 13.36
CA LEU A 489 -9.59 -5.37 13.42
C LEU A 489 -11.00 -5.12 13.98
N GLU A 490 -11.97 -6.00 13.72
CA GLU A 490 -13.30 -5.90 14.31
C GLU A 490 -13.25 -6.05 15.84
N SER A 491 -12.45 -6.99 16.34
CA SER A 491 -12.22 -7.17 17.79
C SER A 491 -11.55 -5.94 18.41
N VAL A 492 -10.48 -5.44 17.79
CA VAL A 492 -9.75 -4.26 18.28
C VAL A 492 -10.63 -3.00 18.25
N THR A 493 -11.40 -2.81 17.17
CA THR A 493 -12.35 -1.68 17.03
C THR A 493 -13.42 -1.74 18.12
N LYS A 494 -13.91 -2.95 18.45
CA LYS A 494 -14.85 -3.14 19.55
C LYS A 494 -14.24 -2.75 20.90
N GLU A 495 -13.02 -3.20 21.20
CA GLU A 495 -12.32 -2.83 22.44
C GLU A 495 -12.10 -1.32 22.55
N LEU A 496 -11.72 -0.65 21.46
CA LEU A 496 -11.60 0.82 21.43
C LEU A 496 -12.94 1.53 21.62
N LYS A 497 -14.03 0.98 21.07
CA LYS A 497 -15.38 1.51 21.28
C LYS A 497 -15.82 1.35 22.73
N ASP A 498 -15.60 0.18 23.33
CA ASP A 498 -15.92 -0.07 24.74
C ASP A 498 -15.13 0.88 25.67
N LEU A 499 -13.86 1.17 25.33
CA LEU A 499 -13.06 2.20 26.01
C LEU A 499 -13.64 3.61 25.82
N LYS A 500 -14.05 3.96 24.60
CA LYS A 500 -14.68 5.26 24.30
C LYS A 500 -15.96 5.46 25.10
N ASP A 501 -16.84 4.45 25.12
CA ASP A 501 -18.10 4.46 25.85
C ASP A 501 -17.86 4.57 27.37
N TYR A 502 -16.79 3.94 27.88
CA TYR A 502 -16.36 4.10 29.26
C TYR A 502 -15.91 5.53 29.62
N ILE A 503 -15.17 6.19 28.73
CA ILE A 503 -14.61 7.54 28.96
C ILE A 503 -15.68 8.63 28.83
N GLN A 504 -16.68 8.41 27.97
CA GLN A 504 -17.67 9.43 27.59
C GLN A 504 -18.29 10.21 28.78
N PRO A 505 -18.73 9.57 29.87
CA PRO A 505 -19.28 10.29 31.03
C PRO A 505 -18.33 11.34 31.65
N PHE A 506 -17.02 11.26 31.37
CA PHE A 506 -15.98 12.14 31.90
C PHE A 506 -15.50 13.21 30.90
N ILE A 507 -15.97 13.22 29.65
CA ILE A 507 -15.50 14.13 28.59
C ILE A 507 -16.08 15.54 28.71
N PHE A 508 -17.32 15.68 29.19
CA PHE A 508 -18.09 16.94 29.11
C PHE A 508 -18.25 17.69 30.44
N MET A 509 -17.55 17.28 31.50
CA MET A 509 -17.71 17.90 32.81
C MET A 509 -16.44 18.65 33.21
N GLN A 510 -16.45 19.98 33.07
CA GLN A 510 -15.33 20.84 33.48
C GLN A 510 -14.97 20.63 34.97
N ASP A 511 -15.98 20.28 35.78
CA ASP A 511 -15.90 20.11 37.23
C ASP A 511 -16.00 18.64 37.68
N GLY A 512 -15.83 17.64 36.80
CA GLY A 512 -15.97 16.22 37.15
C GLY A 512 -17.42 15.73 37.31
N ILE A 513 -17.62 14.43 37.54
CA ILE A 513 -18.96 13.83 37.65
C ILE A 513 -19.51 13.99 39.07
N ASN A 514 -20.69 14.61 39.21
CA ASN A 514 -21.37 14.70 40.50
C ASN A 514 -21.56 13.29 41.10
N ILE A 515 -21.32 13.15 42.41
CA ILE A 515 -21.35 11.85 43.09
C ILE A 515 -22.68 11.09 42.86
N ARG A 516 -23.83 11.78 42.87
CA ARG A 516 -25.12 11.12 42.59
C ARG A 516 -25.20 10.58 41.18
N ASN A 517 -24.65 11.31 40.20
CA ASN A 517 -24.59 10.85 38.82
C ASN A 517 -23.59 9.71 38.65
N TYR A 518 -22.48 9.73 39.40
CA TYR A 518 -21.52 8.62 39.44
C TYR A 518 -22.16 7.35 40.00
N CYS A 519 -22.88 7.42 41.11
CA CYS A 519 -23.61 6.30 41.70
C CYS A 519 -24.63 5.71 40.73
N LYS A 520 -25.37 6.56 40.00
CA LYS A 520 -26.29 6.11 38.94
C LYS A 520 -25.54 5.44 37.78
N LEU A 521 -24.43 6.03 37.34
CA LEU A 521 -23.62 5.52 36.23
C LEU A 521 -22.98 4.16 36.56
N ARG A 522 -22.61 3.93 37.83
CA ARG A 522 -21.90 2.73 38.31
C ARG A 522 -22.74 1.84 39.23
N ASN A 523 -24.07 1.94 39.13
CA ASN A 523 -25.01 1.25 40.02
C ASN A 523 -24.74 -0.25 40.10
N ASP A 524 -24.44 -0.88 38.97
CA ASP A 524 -24.23 -2.34 38.88
C ASP A 524 -22.82 -2.78 39.33
N GLN A 525 -21.93 -1.83 39.61
CA GLN A 525 -20.54 -2.08 40.02
C GLN A 525 -20.29 -1.71 41.49
N ILE A 526 -21.23 -1.02 42.14
CA ILE A 526 -21.18 -0.64 43.55
C ILE A 526 -22.00 -1.66 44.35
N ARG A 527 -21.37 -2.37 45.30
CA ARG A 527 -22.04 -3.41 46.11
C ARG A 527 -23.21 -2.90 46.96
N ASP A 528 -23.08 -1.69 47.51
CA ASP A 528 -24.13 -1.01 48.27
C ASP A 528 -24.10 0.49 47.93
N VAL A 529 -24.98 0.88 47.00
CA VAL A 529 -25.06 2.25 46.48
C VAL A 529 -25.54 3.23 47.56
N GLN A 530 -26.45 2.81 48.43
CA GLN A 530 -26.97 3.67 49.49
C GLN A 530 -25.89 3.93 50.55
N GLN A 531 -25.13 2.91 50.93
CA GLN A 531 -23.99 3.07 51.83
C GLN A 531 -22.94 4.00 51.21
N PHE A 532 -22.58 3.80 49.94
CA PHE A 532 -21.58 4.63 49.26
C PHE A 532 -22.04 6.10 49.11
N GLU A 533 -23.32 6.34 48.79
CA GLU A 533 -23.90 7.69 48.75
C GLU A 533 -23.90 8.36 50.13
N ASN A 534 -24.22 7.62 51.19
CA ASN A 534 -24.23 8.15 52.55
C ASN A 534 -22.82 8.45 53.05
N GLU A 535 -21.84 7.60 52.73
CA GLU A 535 -20.42 7.87 52.99
C GLU A 535 -19.96 9.15 52.29
N CYS A 536 -20.34 9.33 51.02
CA CYS A 536 -20.04 10.54 50.27
C CYS A 536 -20.71 11.80 50.84
N LYS A 537 -21.98 11.71 51.26
CA LYS A 537 -22.70 12.84 51.90
C LYS A 537 -22.06 13.24 53.22
N ASN A 538 -21.77 12.27 54.10
CA ASN A 538 -21.11 12.49 55.39
C ASN A 538 -19.72 13.14 55.24
N LEU A 539 -19.08 12.91 54.10
CA LEU A 539 -17.78 13.48 53.75
C LEU A 539 -17.84 14.94 53.32
N LEU A 540 -18.89 15.30 52.57
CA LEU A 540 -19.17 16.70 52.20
C LEU A 540 -19.61 17.54 53.41
N GLU A 541 -20.15 16.90 54.44
CA GLU A 541 -20.60 17.56 55.68
C GLU A 541 -19.48 17.71 56.73
N ASN A 542 -18.50 16.78 56.80
CA ASN A 542 -17.43 16.78 57.81
C ASN A 542 -16.06 16.44 57.20
N PHE A 543 -15.34 17.50 56.82
CA PHE A 543 -14.09 17.47 56.08
C PHE A 543 -12.91 16.84 56.83
N SER A 544 -12.21 15.88 56.22
CA SER A 544 -10.93 15.34 56.70
C SER A 544 -10.19 14.59 55.58
N ASP A 545 -8.88 14.82 55.45
CA ASP A 545 -8.04 14.21 54.40
C ASP A 545 -8.12 12.68 54.36
N ASP A 546 -8.15 12.02 55.53
CA ASP A 546 -8.27 10.55 55.65
C ASP A 546 -9.55 10.00 55.01
N LYS A 547 -10.67 10.74 55.10
CA LYS A 547 -11.93 10.33 54.49
C LYS A 547 -11.94 10.56 52.97
N HIS A 548 -11.26 11.61 52.48
CA HIS A 548 -11.10 11.89 51.05
C HIS A 548 -10.36 10.76 50.34
N GLU A 549 -9.24 10.34 50.92
CA GLU A 549 -8.44 9.24 50.40
C GLU A 549 -9.23 7.92 50.38
N LYS A 550 -10.07 7.67 51.38
CA LYS A 550 -10.94 6.48 51.43
C LYS A 550 -11.95 6.41 50.28
N ILE A 551 -12.63 7.51 49.96
CA ILE A 551 -13.54 7.56 48.79
C ILE A 551 -12.75 7.42 47.50
N ALA A 552 -11.68 8.20 47.34
CA ALA A 552 -10.85 8.17 46.14
C ALA A 552 -10.31 6.75 45.88
N PHE A 553 -9.89 6.04 46.92
CA PHE A 553 -9.47 4.65 46.86
C PHE A 553 -10.61 3.71 46.43
N ARG A 554 -11.81 3.84 47.00
CA ARG A 554 -12.98 3.03 46.59
C ARG A 554 -13.37 3.24 45.13
N VAL A 555 -13.46 4.50 44.70
CA VAL A 555 -13.72 4.86 43.29
C VAL A 555 -12.64 4.29 42.40
N LYS A 556 -11.36 4.42 42.79
CA LYS A 556 -10.23 3.87 42.04
C LYS A 556 -10.35 2.35 41.85
N GLU A 557 -10.75 1.60 42.87
CA GLU A 557 -10.93 0.15 42.75
C GLU A 557 -12.14 -0.25 41.89
N ILE A 558 -13.24 0.50 41.94
CA ILE A 558 -14.40 0.31 41.03
C ILE A 558 -13.97 0.52 39.58
N GLU A 559 -13.33 1.64 39.29
CA GLU A 559 -12.93 2.01 37.93
C GLU A 559 -11.87 1.07 37.37
N LYS A 560 -10.89 0.65 38.19
CA LYS A 560 -9.96 -0.44 37.83
C LYS A 560 -10.69 -1.72 37.47
N SER A 561 -11.71 -2.12 38.23
CA SER A 561 -12.47 -3.35 37.95
C SER A 561 -13.16 -3.29 36.58
N ILE A 562 -13.69 -2.11 36.23
CA ILE A 562 -14.34 -1.89 34.93
C ILE A 562 -13.32 -1.93 33.80
N LEU A 563 -12.23 -1.15 33.92
CA LEU A 563 -11.19 -1.09 32.89
C LEU A 563 -10.50 -2.44 32.67
N LYS A 564 -10.32 -3.26 33.71
CA LYS A 564 -9.82 -4.65 33.59
C LYS A 564 -10.69 -5.55 32.73
N LYS A 565 -12.00 -5.30 32.67
CA LYS A 565 -12.94 -6.06 31.82
C LYS A 565 -12.92 -5.58 30.38
N ILE A 566 -12.64 -4.29 30.16
CA ILE A 566 -12.60 -3.67 28.84
C ILE A 566 -11.26 -3.97 28.15
N ILE A 567 -10.14 -3.76 28.85
CA ILE A 567 -8.79 -4.00 28.32
C ILE A 567 -8.50 -5.49 28.45
N SER A 568 -8.65 -6.21 27.35
CA SER A 568 -8.35 -7.63 27.25
C SER A 568 -6.84 -7.86 27.36
N ILE A 569 -6.36 -8.16 28.57
CA ILE A 569 -5.10 -8.88 28.73
C ILE A 569 -5.45 -10.36 28.67
N LYS A 570 -5.34 -10.96 27.48
CA LYS A 570 -5.23 -12.42 27.41
C LYS A 570 -3.82 -12.75 27.93
N THR A 571 -3.76 -13.20 29.18
CA THR A 571 -2.57 -13.82 29.77
C THR A 571 -2.18 -15.07 29.03
#